data_AF-A0A966CGI7-F1
#
_entry.id   AF-A0A966CGI7-F1
#
_cell.length_a   1.000
_cell.length_b   1.000
_cell.length_c   1.000
_cell.angle_alpha   90.00
_cell.angle_beta   90.00
_cell.angle_gamma   90.00
#
_symmetry.space_group_name_H-M   'P 1'
#
loop_
_entity.id
_entity.type
_entity.pdbx_description
1 polymer ?
#
loop_
_entity_poly.entity_id
_entity_poly.type
_entity_poly.pdbx_seq_one_letter_code
_entity_poly.pdbx_strand_id
1 'polypeptide(L)' 'MNRLKRWESPRREGRNQKGKGGNAKKKQWQKRLKMLRNKLKNNNSKGGEVNNLSSFFMTYFYPSKLQIKALIRLNQ' A
#
# COMPACT_ATOMS: atom_id res chain seq x y z
N MET A 1 -20.62 37.42 9.45
CA MET A 1 -19.62 36.37 9.74
C MET A 1 -20.34 35.20 10.43
N ASN A 2 -20.68 34.15 9.67
CA ASN A 2 -21.43 33.00 10.22
C ASN A 2 -20.49 32.10 11.02
N ARG A 3 -20.82 31.85 12.29
CA ARG A 3 -20.11 30.90 13.18
C ARG A 3 -20.79 29.53 13.07
N LEU A 4 -20.01 28.47 12.83
CA LEU A 4 -20.55 27.10 12.76
C LEU A 4 -21.19 26.67 14.08
N LYS A 5 -22.25 25.85 14.01
CA LYS A 5 -22.89 25.31 15.21
C LYS A 5 -21.94 24.36 15.94
N ARG A 6 -22.12 24.21 17.25
CA ARG A 6 -21.23 23.44 18.14
C ARG A 6 -21.08 21.97 17.74
N TRP A 7 -22.08 21.41 17.06
CA TRP A 7 -22.12 20.05 16.50
C TRP A 7 -21.59 19.95 15.05
N GLU A 8 -21.34 21.09 14.40
CA GLU A 8 -20.77 21.22 13.06
C GLU A 8 -19.26 21.50 13.09
N SER A 9 -18.65 21.64 14.28
CA SER A 9 -17.20 21.74 14.37
C SER A 9 -16.56 20.55 13.63
N PRO A 10 -15.66 20.77 12.65
CA PRO A 10 -15.07 19.71 11.85
C PRO A 10 -14.54 18.61 12.78
N ARG A 11 -15.24 17.48 12.79
CA ARG A 11 -14.85 16.35 13.63
C ARG A 11 -13.45 15.94 13.18
N ARG A 12 -12.45 16.09 14.06
CA ARG A 12 -11.05 15.75 13.76
C ARG A 12 -10.97 14.36 13.12
N GLU A 13 -10.39 14.30 11.93
CA GLU A 13 -10.09 13.05 11.26
C GLU A 13 -9.22 12.17 12.16
N GLY A 14 -9.45 10.85 12.14
CA GLY A 14 -8.64 9.90 12.91
C GLY A 14 -9.18 9.49 14.29
N ARG A 15 -10.27 10.07 14.81
CA ARG A 15 -10.90 9.61 16.07
C ARG A 15 -11.28 8.12 16.04
N ASN A 16 -11.66 7.62 14.86
CA ASN A 16 -12.03 6.22 14.64
C ASN A 16 -10.88 5.31 14.23
N GLN A 17 -9.64 5.80 14.09
CA GLN A 17 -8.51 4.95 13.69
C GLN A 17 -7.90 4.18 14.87
N LYS A 18 -7.93 4.74 16.09
CA LYS A 18 -7.32 4.14 17.29
C LYS A 18 -8.29 3.40 18.23
N GLY A 19 -9.60 3.47 17.96
CA GLY A 19 -10.63 2.81 18.77
C GLY A 19 -11.00 1.39 18.31
N LYS A 20 -11.88 0.70 19.07
CA LYS A 20 -12.40 -0.65 18.74
C LYS A 20 -12.92 -0.74 17.29
N GLY A 21 -13.62 0.28 16.81
CA GLY A 21 -14.14 0.34 15.44
C GLY A 21 -13.06 0.45 14.35
N GLY A 22 -11.96 1.17 14.61
CA GLY A 22 -10.83 1.28 13.68
C GLY A 22 -10.06 -0.01 13.54
N ASN A 23 -9.74 -0.63 14.69
CA ASN A 23 -9.06 -1.92 14.72
C ASN A 23 -9.91 -3.04 14.08
N ALA A 24 -11.22 -3.06 14.32
CA ALA A 24 -12.12 -4.00 13.66
C ALA A 24 -12.14 -3.80 12.13
N LYS A 25 -12.24 -2.56 11.65
CA LYS A 25 -12.19 -2.23 10.22
C LYS A 25 -10.86 -2.63 9.57
N LYS A 26 -9.73 -2.38 10.26
CA LYS A 26 -8.39 -2.80 9.80
C LYS A 26 -8.29 -4.33 9.68
N LYS A 27 -8.77 -5.07 10.70
CA LYS A 27 -8.81 -6.55 10.67
C LYS A 27 -9.68 -7.08 9.54
N GLN A 28 -10.86 -6.50 9.31
CA GLN A 28 -11.73 -6.88 8.19
C GLN A 28 -11.04 -6.66 6.85
N TRP A 29 -10.37 -5.52 6.68
CA TRP A 29 -9.62 -5.22 5.45
C TRP A 29 -8.48 -6.22 5.22
N GLN A 30 -7.69 -6.52 6.25
CA GLN A 30 -6.64 -7.54 6.17
C GLN A 30 -7.18 -8.92 5.81
N LYS A 31 -8.33 -9.33 6.36
CA LYS A 31 -8.99 -10.59 6.01
C LYS A 31 -9.43 -10.60 4.54
N ARG A 32 -10.04 -9.52 4.04
CA ARG A 32 -10.43 -9.36 2.64
C ARG A 32 -9.22 -9.45 1.71
N LEU A 33 -8.12 -8.76 2.03
CA LEU A 33 -6.88 -8.82 1.26
C LEU A 33 -6.26 -10.22 1.26
N LYS A 34 -6.23 -10.91 2.40
CA LYS A 34 -5.72 -12.30 2.47
C LYS A 34 -6.54 -13.25 1.60
N MET A 35 -7.87 -13.14 1.65
CA MET A 35 -8.75 -13.94 0.80
C MET A 35 -8.54 -13.62 -0.69
N LEU A 36 -8.42 -12.34 -1.04
CA LEU A 36 -8.13 -11.93 -2.42
C LEU A 36 -6.78 -12.49 -2.89
N ARG A 37 -5.73 -12.40 -2.07
CA ARG A 37 -4.41 -12.97 -2.37
C ARG A 37 -4.48 -14.47 -2.60
N ASN A 38 -5.23 -15.20 -1.78
CA ASN A 38 -5.40 -16.65 -1.95
C ASN A 38 -6.16 -16.99 -3.23
N LYS A 39 -7.23 -16.24 -3.56
CA LYS A 39 -7.96 -16.41 -4.83
C LYS A 39 -7.06 -16.16 -6.03
N LEU A 40 -6.28 -15.07 -6.02
CA LEU A 40 -5.35 -14.73 -7.10
C LEU A 40 -4.20 -15.75 -7.21
N LYS A 41 -3.66 -16.22 -6.08
CA LYS A 41 -2.62 -17.27 -6.07
C LYS A 41 -3.13 -18.60 -6.63
N ASN A 42 -4.32 -19.02 -6.23
CA ASN A 42 -4.90 -20.28 -6.69
C ASN A 42 -5.23 -20.25 -8.19
N ASN A 43 -5.55 -19.08 -8.75
CA ASN A 43 -5.70 -18.89 -10.19
C ASN A 43 -4.35 -18.98 -10.94
N ASN A 44 -3.24 -18.59 -10.30
CA ASN A 44 -1.89 -18.65 -10.87
C ASN A 44 -1.19 -20.01 -10.68
N SER A 45 -1.74 -20.91 -9.86
CA SER A 45 -1.23 -22.28 -9.70
C SER A 45 -1.32 -23.13 -10.98
N LYS A 46 -1.99 -22.63 -12.03
CA LYS A 46 -2.09 -23.28 -13.34
C LYS A 46 -1.10 -22.77 -14.39
N GLY A 47 -0.19 -21.86 -14.06
CA GLY A 47 0.92 -21.53 -14.96
C GLY A 47 1.50 -20.13 -14.78
N GLY A 48 2.83 -20.07 -14.64
CA GLY A 48 3.64 -18.97 -15.17
C GLY A 48 3.88 -17.74 -14.28
N GLU A 49 5.15 -17.55 -13.92
CA GLU A 49 5.85 -16.25 -13.98
C GLU A 49 5.37 -15.09 -13.08
N VAL A 50 5.46 -15.22 -11.76
CA VAL A 50 5.28 -14.08 -10.83
C VAL A 50 6.58 -13.37 -10.42
N ASN A 51 7.72 -13.70 -11.04
CA ASN A 51 9.03 -13.16 -10.64
C ASN A 51 9.43 -11.86 -11.38
N ASN A 52 8.79 -11.52 -12.50
CA ASN A 52 9.21 -10.38 -13.33
C ASN A 52 8.69 -9.03 -12.79
N LEU A 53 7.47 -8.97 -12.26
CA LEU A 53 6.89 -7.73 -11.75
C LEU A 53 7.52 -7.26 -10.43
N SER A 54 7.90 -8.19 -9.55
CA SER A 54 8.57 -7.85 -8.29
C SER A 54 10.02 -7.41 -8.51
N SER A 55 10.72 -8.01 -9.48
CA SER A 55 12.08 -7.64 -9.87
C SER A 55 12.12 -6.22 -10.46
N PHE A 56 11.17 -5.90 -11.35
CA PHE A 56 11.02 -4.55 -11.90
C PHE A 56 10.70 -3.53 -10.80
N PHE A 57 9.72 -3.79 -9.94
CA PHE A 57 9.40 -2.85 -8.86
C PHE A 57 10.60 -2.58 -7.93
N MET A 58 11.33 -3.63 -7.53
CA MET A 58 12.48 -3.47 -6.64
C MET A 58 13.63 -2.70 -7.29
N THR A 59 13.90 -2.92 -8.58
CA THR A 59 14.98 -2.22 -9.30
C THR A 59 14.69 -0.73 -9.51
N TYR A 60 13.43 -0.35 -9.78
CA TYR A 60 13.06 1.04 -10.03
C TYR A 60 12.88 1.87 -8.75
N PHE A 61 12.32 1.28 -7.69
CA PHE A 61 12.06 2.00 -6.43
C PHE A 61 13.23 1.93 -5.45
N TYR A 62 14.07 0.90 -5.54
CA TYR A 62 15.23 0.70 -4.67
C TYR A 62 16.47 0.25 -5.47
N PRO A 63 17.00 1.11 -6.36
CA PRO A 63 18.17 0.77 -7.15
C PRO A 63 19.40 0.57 -6.26
N SER A 64 20.26 -0.37 -6.63
CA SER A 64 21.49 -0.65 -5.88
C SER A 64 22.53 0.47 -6.07
N LYS A 65 23.42 0.66 -5.09
CA LYS A 65 24.47 1.70 -5.14
C LYS A 65 25.36 1.59 -6.38
N LEU A 66 25.54 0.37 -6.92
CA LEU A 66 26.31 0.11 -8.12
C LEU A 66 25.58 0.61 -9.38
N GLN A 67 24.27 0.38 -9.47
CA GLN A 67 23.42 0.86 -10.58
C GLN A 67 23.34 2.38 -10.61
N ILE A 68 23.17 3.02 -9.45
CA ILE A 68 23.13 4.49 -9.36
C ILE A 68 24.46 5.12 -9.80
N LYS A 69 25.61 4.54 -9.36
CA LYS A 69 26.94 5.00 -9.77
C LYS A 69 27.19 4.81 -11.27
N ALA A 70 26.74 3.70 -11.85
CA ALA A 70 26.85 3.45 -13.29
C ALA A 70 26.02 4.47 -14.10
N LEU A 71 24.80 4.77 -13.66
CA LEU A 71 23.94 5.77 -14.29
C LEU A 71 24.55 7.18 -14.26
N ILE A 72 25.10 7.58 -13.11
CA ILE A 72 25.76 8.89 -12.95
C ILE A 72 27.00 8.99 -13.85
N ARG A 73 27.78 7.90 -13.97
CA ARG A 73 28.99 7.86 -14.80
C ARG A 73 28.69 7.93 -16.31
N LEU A 74 27.52 7.49 -16.75
CA LEU A 74 27.10 7.55 -18.16
C LEU A 74 26.59 8.94 -18.59
N ASN A 75 26.30 9.83 -17.64
CA ASN A 75 25.79 11.19 -17.87
C ASN A 75 26.85 12.28 -17.56
N GLN A 76 28.13 11.90 -17.50
CA GLN A 76 29.29 12.80 -17.47
C GLN A 76 29.97 12.77 -18.82
#